data_AF-A0AAD6G4M3-F1
#
_entry.id   AF-A0AAD6G4M3-F1
#
_cell.length_a   1.000
_cell.length_b   1.000
_cell.length_c   1.000
_cell.angle_alpha   90.00
_cell.angle_beta   90.00
_cell.angle_gamma   90.00
#
_symmetry.space_group_name_H-M   'P 1'
#
loop_
_entity.id
_entity.type
_entity.pdbx_description
1 polymer ?
#
loop_
_entity_poly.entity_id
_entity_poly.type
_entity_poly.pdbx_seq_one_letter_code
_entity_poly.pdbx_strand_id
1 'polypeptide(L)'
;MHKVLVPRGSGVHRFACLSLYRALLRRCSPAAAGDAPWRDETKFLVKQRFRRYTRLQSPSQIANALKAGYEALDLLDRAHKGNQRASLKITSILSQAKSFREQYAAQQRRIAELMPPKPVSPRQARKEVTIRFEQETSRKHPEALSILSRPRLTLSGKRKIPVLVNARGVPFLRIKKPQPRNLSGVIRSKLEKRWNRIVARDRLKVELLFAKDEDAWDHLTRATEQATWSEEIKLALDNVYEKIRGTDRQNRELAESMWSIVLEERELAKKEDEKRQLERLAMQDKAT
;
A
#
# COMPACT_ATOMS: atom_id res chain seq x y z
N MET A 1 -34.27 37.71 -8.99
CA MET A 1 -32.94 37.05 -9.06
C MET A 1 -33.08 35.74 -9.81
N HIS A 2 -32.55 35.62 -11.02
CA HIS A 2 -32.58 34.36 -11.77
C HIS A 2 -31.63 33.35 -11.11
N LYS A 3 -32.14 32.18 -10.70
CA LYS A 3 -31.31 31.10 -10.17
C LYS A 3 -30.40 30.60 -11.30
N VAL A 4 -29.12 30.92 -11.23
CA VAL A 4 -28.10 30.38 -12.14
C VAL A 4 -27.98 28.89 -11.84
N LEU A 5 -28.68 28.06 -12.60
CA LEU A 5 -28.63 26.61 -12.49
C LEU A 5 -27.21 26.15 -12.81
N VAL A 6 -26.56 25.53 -11.82
CA VAL A 6 -25.25 24.92 -11.98
C VAL A 6 -25.35 23.80 -13.04
N PRO A 7 -24.49 23.78 -14.08
CA PRO A 7 -24.59 22.80 -15.18
C PRO A 7 -24.67 21.34 -14.70
N ARG A 8 -23.97 20.99 -13.61
CA ARG A 8 -24.01 19.66 -12.99
C ARG A 8 -25.41 19.24 -12.49
N GLY A 9 -26.24 20.19 -12.08
CA GLY A 9 -27.61 19.95 -11.63
C GLY A 9 -28.66 20.08 -12.74
N SER A 10 -28.26 20.49 -13.95
CA SER A 10 -29.18 20.63 -15.08
C SER A 10 -29.35 19.31 -15.84
N GLY A 11 -30.56 18.75 -15.77
CA GLY A 11 -30.94 17.56 -16.56
C GLY A 11 -30.80 17.79 -18.07
N VAL A 12 -31.13 18.99 -18.54
CA VAL A 12 -31.01 19.40 -19.95
C VAL A 12 -29.56 19.38 -20.41
N HIS A 13 -28.65 19.95 -19.61
CA HIS A 13 -27.22 19.92 -19.92
C HIS A 13 -26.67 18.49 -20.00
N ARG A 14 -27.03 17.66 -19.01
CA ARG A 14 -26.64 16.24 -19.00
C ARG A 14 -27.13 15.51 -20.25
N PHE A 15 -28.39 15.72 -20.63
CA PHE A 15 -28.97 15.12 -21.82
C PHE A 15 -28.24 15.56 -23.10
N ALA A 16 -28.00 16.86 -23.28
CA ALA A 16 -27.29 17.41 -24.43
C ALA A 16 -25.85 16.88 -24.54
N CYS A 17 -25.12 16.78 -23.42
CA CYS A 17 -23.78 16.21 -23.41
C CYS A 17 -23.78 14.71 -23.77
N LEU A 18 -24.75 13.95 -23.26
CA LEU A 18 -24.87 12.52 -23.56
C LEU A 18 -25.28 12.26 -25.01
N SER A 19 -26.19 13.08 -25.57
CA SER A 19 -26.61 12.95 -26.97
C SER A 19 -25.44 13.25 -27.91
N LEU A 20 -24.70 14.34 -27.67
CA LEU A 20 -23.51 14.70 -28.43
C LEU A 20 -22.41 13.62 -28.33
N TYR A 21 -22.14 13.12 -27.12
CA TYR A 21 -21.19 12.04 -26.90
C TYR A 21 -21.54 10.77 -27.70
N ARG A 22 -22.81 10.35 -27.65
CA ARG A 22 -23.28 9.18 -28.40
C ARG A 22 -23.24 9.40 -29.91
N ALA A 23 -23.63 10.59 -30.38
CA ALA A 23 -23.58 10.94 -31.78
C ALA A 23 -22.14 10.87 -32.33
N LEU A 24 -21.18 11.51 -31.66
CA LEU A 24 -19.76 11.48 -32.03
C LEU A 24 -19.21 10.05 -32.08
N LEU A 25 -19.51 9.23 -31.06
CA LEU A 25 -19.06 7.84 -31.03
C LEU A 25 -19.69 6.99 -32.13
N ARG A 26 -20.97 7.21 -32.46
CA ARG A 26 -21.65 6.51 -33.54
C ARG A 26 -20.98 6.79 -34.89
N ARG A 27 -20.52 8.02 -35.12
CA ARG A 27 -19.82 8.39 -36.36
C ARG A 27 -18.37 7.90 -36.45
N CYS A 28 -17.75 7.65 -35.30
CA CYS A 28 -16.44 7.01 -35.23
C CYS A 28 -16.52 5.47 -35.30
N SER A 29 -17.71 4.87 -35.40
CA SER A 29 -17.89 3.43 -35.59
C SER A 29 -17.61 3.04 -37.05
N PRO A 30 -17.11 1.83 -37.33
CA PRO A 30 -17.00 1.30 -38.69
C PRO A 30 -18.38 1.34 -39.38
N ALA A 31 -18.41 1.82 -40.61
CA ALA A 31 -19.57 1.73 -41.49
C ALA A 31 -19.31 0.65 -42.54
N ALA A 32 -20.35 0.22 -43.27
CA ALA A 32 -20.23 -0.73 -44.39
C ALA A 32 -19.28 -0.25 -45.52
N ALA A 33 -18.87 1.03 -45.54
CA ALA A 33 -18.10 1.67 -46.61
C ALA A 33 -16.59 1.85 -46.31
N GLY A 34 -15.98 0.94 -45.54
CA GLY A 34 -14.53 0.88 -45.34
C GLY A 34 -14.01 1.54 -44.05
N ASP A 35 -12.92 0.98 -43.53
CA ASP A 35 -12.28 1.44 -42.30
C ASP A 35 -11.31 2.59 -42.58
N ALA A 36 -11.51 3.73 -41.94
CA ALA A 36 -10.67 4.91 -42.14
C ALA A 36 -9.74 5.07 -40.94
N PRO A 37 -8.42 5.22 -41.11
CA PRO A 37 -7.45 5.21 -40.02
C PRO A 37 -7.71 6.25 -38.90
N TRP A 38 -8.39 7.34 -39.22
CA TRP A 38 -8.73 8.39 -38.26
C TRP A 38 -9.85 7.98 -37.28
N ARG A 39 -10.63 6.92 -37.55
CA ARG A 39 -11.83 6.56 -36.76
C ARG A 39 -11.48 6.15 -35.34
N ASP A 40 -10.55 5.22 -35.17
CA ASP A 40 -10.16 4.71 -33.86
C ASP A 40 -9.49 5.77 -33.00
N GLU A 41 -8.61 6.56 -33.62
CA GLU A 41 -7.95 7.66 -32.93
C GLU A 41 -8.96 8.72 -32.49
N THR A 42 -9.90 9.11 -33.37
CA THR A 42 -10.93 10.09 -33.05
C THR A 42 -11.86 9.57 -31.95
N LYS A 43 -12.26 8.29 -32.00
CA LYS A 43 -13.06 7.62 -30.97
C LYS A 43 -12.38 7.71 -29.60
N PHE A 44 -11.08 7.43 -29.54
CA PHE A 44 -10.30 7.55 -28.30
C PHE A 44 -10.26 9.00 -27.80
N LEU A 45 -9.97 9.97 -28.68
CA LEU A 45 -9.89 11.38 -28.34
C LEU A 45 -11.22 11.94 -27.83
N VAL A 46 -12.35 11.55 -28.43
CA VAL A 46 -13.70 11.92 -27.96
C VAL A 46 -13.91 11.43 -26.52
N LYS A 47 -13.63 10.15 -26.24
CA LYS A 47 -13.74 9.59 -24.88
C LYS A 47 -12.85 10.35 -23.88
N GLN A 48 -11.60 10.62 -24.27
CA GLN A 48 -10.64 11.32 -23.42
C GLN A 48 -11.09 12.76 -23.12
N ARG A 49 -11.63 13.49 -24.11
CA ARG A 49 -12.09 14.87 -23.95
C ARG A 49 -13.32 14.98 -23.08
N PHE A 50 -14.32 14.12 -23.28
CA PHE A 50 -15.51 14.09 -22.41
C PHE A 50 -15.14 13.74 -20.96
N ARG A 51 -14.22 12.79 -20.74
CA ARG A 51 -13.70 12.48 -19.39
C ARG A 51 -13.01 13.69 -18.76
N ARG A 52 -12.15 14.40 -19.51
CA ARG A 52 -11.43 15.60 -19.05
C ARG A 52 -12.40 16.71 -18.62
N TYR A 53 -13.52 16.90 -19.33
CA TYR A 53 -14.47 17.98 -19.06
C TYR A 53 -15.64 17.61 -18.14
N THR A 54 -15.62 16.42 -17.52
CA THR A 54 -16.64 15.98 -16.54
C THR A 54 -16.87 16.96 -15.38
N ARG A 55 -15.81 17.67 -14.95
CA ARG A 55 -15.85 18.62 -13.83
C ARG A 55 -15.96 20.09 -14.27
N LEU A 56 -16.15 20.35 -15.56
CA LEU A 56 -16.26 21.70 -16.10
C LEU A 56 -17.58 22.34 -15.64
N GLN A 57 -17.53 23.52 -15.02
CA GLN A 57 -18.73 24.24 -14.55
C GLN A 57 -18.88 25.64 -15.16
N SER A 58 -17.86 26.17 -15.83
CA SER A 58 -17.91 27.50 -16.43
C SER A 58 -18.85 27.50 -17.65
N PRO A 59 -19.93 28.32 -17.66
CA PRO A 59 -20.90 28.32 -18.76
C PRO A 59 -20.29 28.69 -20.12
N SER A 60 -19.34 29.63 -20.16
CA SER A 60 -18.66 30.03 -21.40
C SER A 60 -17.78 28.92 -21.95
N GLN A 61 -17.05 28.22 -21.08
CA GLN A 61 -16.23 27.08 -21.48
C GLN A 61 -17.08 25.90 -21.95
N ILE A 62 -18.24 25.68 -21.31
CA ILE A 62 -19.20 24.66 -21.73
C ILE A 62 -19.78 24.99 -23.11
N ALA A 63 -20.22 26.24 -23.32
CA ALA A 63 -20.76 26.68 -24.61
C ALA A 63 -19.72 26.52 -25.72
N ASN A 64 -18.48 26.96 -25.50
CA ASN A 64 -17.39 26.79 -26.47
C ASN A 64 -17.06 25.32 -26.73
N ALA A 65 -17.05 24.48 -25.69
CA ALA A 65 -16.78 23.04 -25.83
C ALA A 65 -17.90 22.32 -26.59
N LEU A 66 -19.16 22.66 -26.33
CA LEU A 66 -20.31 22.11 -27.05
C LEU A 66 -20.31 22.57 -28.51
N LYS A 67 -20.06 23.86 -28.77
CA LYS A 67 -19.93 24.40 -30.13
C LYS A 67 -18.86 23.66 -30.93
N ALA A 68 -17.66 23.52 -30.37
CA ALA A 68 -16.58 22.75 -30.99
C ALA A 68 -16.95 21.27 -31.20
N GLY A 69 -17.72 20.68 -30.27
CA GLY A 69 -18.21 19.31 -30.41
C GLY A 69 -19.23 19.14 -31.54
N TYR A 70 -20.13 20.11 -31.75
CA TYR A 70 -21.08 20.10 -32.88
C TYR A 70 -20.37 20.35 -34.22
N GLU A 71 -19.39 21.26 -34.26
CA GLU A 71 -18.54 21.46 -35.45
C GLU A 71 -17.77 20.19 -35.82
N ALA A 72 -17.24 19.49 -34.81
CA ALA A 72 -16.59 18.19 -35.00
C ALA A 72 -17.59 17.13 -35.50
N LEU A 73 -18.82 17.12 -34.98
CA LEU A 73 -19.85 16.19 -35.42
C LEU A 73 -20.22 16.41 -36.89
N ASP A 74 -20.43 17.64 -37.32
CA ASP A 74 -20.74 17.97 -38.72
C ASP A 74 -19.60 17.54 -39.65
N LEU A 75 -18.35 17.79 -39.26
CA LEU A 75 -17.18 17.38 -40.02
C LEU A 75 -17.05 15.84 -40.10
N LEU A 76 -17.33 15.12 -39.01
CA LEU A 76 -17.37 13.66 -38.99
C LEU A 76 -18.53 13.10 -39.82
N ASP A 77 -19.70 13.75 -39.79
CA ASP A 77 -20.88 13.37 -40.57
C ASP A 77 -20.60 13.49 -42.08
N ARG A 78 -19.98 14.60 -42.51
CA ARG A 78 -19.57 14.79 -43.91
C ARG A 78 -18.57 13.72 -44.36
N ALA A 79 -17.57 13.43 -43.53
CA ALA A 79 -16.58 12.38 -43.81
C ALA A 79 -17.25 10.99 -43.86
N HIS A 80 -18.19 10.72 -42.96
CA HIS A 80 -18.95 9.47 -42.93
C HIS A 80 -19.86 9.29 -44.16
N LYS A 81 -20.39 10.37 -44.73
CA LYS A 81 -21.16 10.37 -45.99
C LYS A 81 -20.28 10.21 -47.25
N GLY A 82 -18.97 9.99 -47.11
CA GLY A 82 -18.05 9.77 -48.23
C GLY A 82 -17.37 11.03 -48.78
N ASN A 83 -17.48 12.19 -48.10
CA ASN A 83 -16.78 13.39 -48.54
C ASN A 83 -15.27 13.27 -48.26
N GLN A 84 -14.49 13.07 -49.33
CA GLN A 84 -13.04 12.92 -49.26
C GLN A 84 -12.33 14.14 -48.65
N ARG A 85 -12.78 15.37 -48.95
CA ARG A 85 -12.18 16.60 -48.39
C ARG A 85 -12.33 16.66 -46.88
N ALA A 86 -13.47 16.23 -46.35
CA ALA A 86 -13.71 16.16 -44.90
C ALA A 86 -12.79 15.12 -44.24
N SER A 87 -12.65 13.93 -44.84
CA SER A 87 -11.73 12.88 -44.37
C SER A 87 -10.27 13.36 -44.37
N LEU A 88 -9.81 14.01 -45.43
CA LEU A 88 -8.46 14.59 -45.50
C LEU A 88 -8.24 15.66 -44.42
N LYS A 89 -9.25 16.51 -44.17
CA LYS A 89 -9.20 17.51 -43.10
C LYS A 89 -9.08 16.88 -41.71
N ILE A 90 -9.80 15.79 -41.42
CA ILE A 90 -9.65 15.05 -40.16
C ILE A 90 -8.22 14.55 -40.00
N THR A 91 -7.71 13.85 -41.02
CA THR A 91 -6.36 13.28 -40.98
C THR A 91 -5.29 14.37 -40.80
N SER A 92 -5.45 15.52 -41.47
CA SER A 92 -4.56 16.68 -41.32
C SER A 92 -4.59 17.27 -39.89
N ILE A 93 -5.79 17.42 -39.30
CA ILE A 93 -5.91 17.90 -37.91
C ILE A 93 -5.26 16.93 -36.93
N LEU A 94 -5.45 15.62 -37.13
CA LEU A 94 -4.85 14.60 -36.26
C LEU A 94 -3.34 14.58 -36.38
N SER A 95 -2.78 14.65 -37.59
CA SER A 95 -1.33 14.66 -37.79
C SER A 95 -0.69 15.92 -37.20
N GLN A 96 -1.29 17.10 -37.40
CA GLN A 96 -0.85 18.34 -36.77
C GLN A 96 -0.93 18.29 -35.23
N ALA A 97 -1.98 17.69 -34.69
CA ALA A 97 -2.13 17.55 -33.24
C ALA A 97 -1.12 16.58 -32.62
N LYS A 98 -0.66 15.57 -33.37
CA LYS A 98 0.44 14.68 -32.94
C LYS A 98 1.78 15.39 -32.99
N SER A 99 2.11 16.02 -34.11
CA SER A 99 3.40 16.72 -34.27
C SER A 99 3.56 17.84 -33.23
N PHE A 100 2.49 18.59 -32.94
CA PHE A 100 2.54 19.62 -31.89
C PHE A 100 2.80 19.03 -30.50
N ARG A 101 2.19 17.88 -30.16
CA ARG A 101 2.45 17.21 -28.88
C ARG A 101 3.88 16.69 -28.77
N GLU A 102 4.41 16.15 -29.85
CA GLU A 102 5.78 15.66 -29.92
C GLU A 102 6.79 16.79 -29.79
N GLN A 103 6.59 17.89 -30.53
CA GLN A 103 7.41 19.10 -30.43
C GLN A 103 7.37 19.70 -29.03
N TYR A 104 6.17 19.82 -28.45
CA TYR A 104 6.02 20.31 -27.07
C TYR A 104 6.71 19.38 -26.07
N ALA A 105 6.55 18.07 -26.18
CA ALA A 105 7.21 17.10 -25.31
C ALA A 105 8.75 17.15 -25.46
N ALA A 106 9.27 17.27 -26.68
CA ALA A 106 10.69 17.42 -26.95
C ALA A 106 11.24 18.73 -26.35
N GLN A 107 10.51 19.83 -26.49
CA GLN A 107 10.87 21.12 -25.88
C GLN A 107 10.87 21.02 -24.36
N GLN A 108 9.87 20.37 -23.75
CA GLN A 108 9.84 20.16 -22.29
C GLN A 108 10.99 19.28 -21.80
N ARG A 109 11.40 18.25 -22.57
CA ARG A 109 12.58 17.44 -22.24
C ARG A 109 13.86 18.26 -22.27
N ARG A 110 14.06 19.06 -23.33
CA ARG A 110 15.22 19.98 -23.43
C ARG A 110 15.27 20.96 -22.26
N ILE A 111 14.13 21.54 -21.90
CA ILE A 111 14.05 22.44 -20.73
C ILE A 111 14.38 21.67 -19.45
N ALA A 112 13.86 20.46 -19.27
CA ALA A 112 14.12 19.64 -18.09
C ALA A 112 15.58 19.21 -17.95
N GLU A 113 16.29 18.96 -19.06
CA GLU A 113 17.72 18.64 -19.08
C GLU A 113 18.59 19.83 -18.67
N LEU A 114 18.18 21.05 -19.04
CA LEU A 114 18.87 22.29 -18.66
C LEU A 114 18.56 22.74 -17.23
N MET A 115 17.45 22.27 -16.66
CA MET A 115 17.06 22.62 -15.30
C MET A 115 17.81 21.74 -14.28
N PRO A 116 18.36 22.31 -13.20
CA PRO A 116 18.95 21.51 -12.14
C PRO A 116 17.88 20.61 -11.51
N PRO A 117 18.25 19.40 -11.04
CA PRO A 117 17.33 18.52 -10.38
C PRO A 117 16.70 19.24 -9.19
N LYS A 118 15.38 19.13 -9.06
CA LYS A 118 14.67 19.73 -7.93
C LYS A 118 15.28 19.22 -6.63
N PRO A 119 15.56 20.10 -5.65
CA PRO A 119 16.06 19.65 -4.36
C PRO A 119 15.08 18.66 -3.76
N VAL A 120 15.62 17.57 -3.19
CA VAL A 120 14.78 16.54 -2.57
C VAL A 120 13.91 17.17 -1.49
N SER A 121 12.61 16.90 -1.55
CA SER A 121 11.71 17.36 -0.50
C SER A 121 12.16 16.78 0.85
N PRO A 122 12.05 17.50 1.97
CA PRO A 122 12.36 16.95 3.30
C PRO A 122 11.66 15.62 3.59
N ARG A 123 10.46 15.41 3.02
CA ARG A 123 9.72 14.16 3.12
C ARG A 123 10.37 13.02 2.33
N GLN A 124 10.90 13.32 1.14
CA GLN A 124 11.61 12.34 0.31
C GLN A 124 12.93 11.94 0.98
N ALA A 125 13.70 12.91 1.47
CA ALA A 125 14.94 12.65 2.21
C ALA A 125 14.69 11.73 3.43
N ARG A 126 13.65 11.99 4.24
CA ARG A 126 13.26 11.12 5.36
C ARG A 126 12.88 9.70 4.91
N LYS A 127 12.19 9.58 3.77
CA LYS A 127 11.82 8.28 3.19
C LYS A 127 13.07 7.51 2.75
N GLU A 128 14.01 8.16 2.08
CA GLU A 128 15.27 7.55 1.64
C GLU A 128 16.12 7.07 2.82
N VAL A 129 16.25 7.87 3.88
CA VAL A 129 16.93 7.46 5.11
C VAL A 129 16.27 6.22 5.72
N THR A 130 14.94 6.16 5.71
CA THR A 130 14.20 4.99 6.21
C THR A 130 14.47 3.75 5.35
N ILE A 131 14.45 3.90 4.02
CA ILE A 131 14.74 2.82 3.08
C ILE A 131 16.16 2.29 3.28
N ARG A 132 17.16 3.18 3.40
CA ARG A 132 18.55 2.79 3.65
C ARG A 132 18.69 2.03 4.96
N PHE A 133 18.09 2.54 6.03
CA PHE A 133 18.10 1.85 7.32
C PHE A 133 17.44 0.47 7.25
N GLU A 134 16.34 0.31 6.51
CA GLU A 134 15.71 -1.00 6.30
C GLU A 134 16.59 -1.97 5.53
N GLN A 135 17.34 -1.48 4.54
CA GLN A 135 18.28 -2.28 3.75
C GLN A 135 19.46 -2.75 4.60
N GLU A 136 20.07 -1.84 5.35
CA GLU A 136 21.18 -2.13 6.28
C GLU A 136 20.77 -3.14 7.36
N THR A 137 19.56 -3.00 7.88
CA THR A 137 19.05 -3.86 8.97
C THR A 137 18.27 -5.09 8.47
N SER A 138 18.33 -5.38 7.17
CA SER A 138 17.66 -6.54 6.57
C SER A 138 18.22 -7.86 7.09
N ARG A 139 19.52 -7.91 7.38
CA ARG A 139 20.22 -9.06 7.96
C ARG A 139 20.66 -8.76 9.38
N LYS A 140 20.79 -9.80 10.21
CA LYS A 140 21.45 -9.65 11.52
C LYS A 140 22.95 -9.44 11.26
N HIS A 141 23.54 -8.44 11.91
CA HIS A 141 24.99 -8.25 11.88
C HIS A 141 25.68 -9.49 12.50
N PRO A 142 26.76 -10.03 11.91
CA PRO A 142 27.44 -11.23 12.42
C PRO A 142 27.87 -11.06 13.88
N GLU A 143 28.49 -9.92 14.20
CA GLU A 143 28.95 -9.57 15.56
C GLU A 143 27.85 -9.09 16.52
N ALA A 144 26.56 -9.23 16.17
CA ALA A 144 25.49 -8.78 17.06
C ALA A 144 25.29 -9.74 18.23
N LEU A 145 25.79 -9.32 19.40
CA LEU A 145 25.52 -9.94 20.70
C LEU A 145 24.02 -10.11 20.94
N SER A 146 23.67 -11.14 21.71
CA SER A 146 22.29 -11.39 22.11
C SER A 146 21.73 -10.20 22.89
N ILE A 147 20.44 -9.91 22.72
CA ILE A 147 19.79 -8.87 23.53
C ILE A 147 19.79 -9.21 25.02
N LEU A 148 19.85 -10.51 25.33
CA LEU A 148 19.88 -11.03 26.70
C LEU A 148 21.24 -10.88 27.38
N SER A 149 22.31 -10.54 26.65
CA SER A 149 23.62 -10.26 27.24
C SER A 149 23.75 -8.81 27.76
N ARG A 150 22.62 -8.12 27.92
CA ARG A 150 22.55 -6.79 28.54
C ARG A 150 22.33 -6.96 30.04
N PRO A 151 22.71 -5.98 30.88
CA PRO A 151 23.23 -4.64 30.55
C PRO A 151 24.67 -4.63 30.02
N ARG A 152 25.01 -3.64 29.18
CA ARG A 152 26.40 -3.43 28.73
C ARG A 152 27.22 -2.76 29.84
N LEU A 153 28.44 -3.25 30.08
CA LEU A 153 29.35 -2.68 31.08
C LEU A 153 29.90 -1.32 30.66
N THR A 154 30.37 -1.21 29.42
CA THR A 154 30.91 0.04 28.87
C THR A 154 29.97 0.61 27.82
N LEU A 155 29.73 1.93 27.89
CA LEU A 155 28.87 2.66 26.96
C LEU A 155 29.55 3.95 26.52
N SER A 156 29.39 4.27 25.24
CA SER A 156 29.71 5.60 24.72
C SER A 156 28.49 6.51 24.94
N GLY A 157 28.63 7.48 25.84
CA GLY A 157 27.59 8.46 26.16
C GLY A 157 26.52 7.98 27.15
N LYS A 158 25.34 8.61 27.13
CA LYS A 158 24.25 8.31 28.07
C LYS A 158 23.62 6.95 27.79
N ARG A 159 23.44 6.14 28.83
CA ARG A 159 22.73 4.86 28.77
C ARG A 159 21.29 5.05 28.30
N LYS A 160 20.92 4.33 27.24
CA LYS A 160 19.54 4.30 26.70
C LYS A 160 18.87 3.02 27.14
N ILE A 161 17.90 3.15 28.03
CA ILE A 161 17.11 2.05 28.55
C ILE A 161 16.20 1.50 27.44
N PRO A 162 16.29 0.21 27.08
CA PRO A 162 15.37 -0.41 26.13
C PRO A 162 13.93 -0.42 26.67
N VAL A 163 12.96 -0.34 25.76
CA VAL A 163 11.53 -0.43 26.13
C VAL A 163 11.03 -1.83 25.82
N LEU A 164 10.50 -2.54 26.83
CA LEU A 164 9.79 -3.80 26.63
C LEU A 164 8.46 -3.54 25.90
N VAL A 165 8.28 -4.19 24.76
CA VAL A 165 7.08 -4.08 23.93
C VAL A 165 6.54 -5.47 23.66
N ASN A 166 5.22 -5.63 23.71
CA ASN A 166 4.53 -6.86 23.33
C ASN A 166 3.82 -6.67 21.98
N ALA A 167 4.20 -7.45 20.97
CA ALA A 167 3.50 -7.52 19.69
C ALA A 167 2.57 -8.75 19.66
N ARG A 168 1.31 -8.59 20.11
CA ARG A 168 0.26 -9.64 20.10
C ARG A 168 0.71 -11.00 20.65
N GLY A 169 1.50 -11.00 21.73
CA GLY A 169 2.02 -12.19 22.39
C GLY A 169 3.49 -12.46 22.14
N VAL A 170 4.16 -11.71 21.24
CA VAL A 170 5.61 -11.79 21.01
C VAL A 170 6.30 -10.63 21.73
N PRO A 171 6.99 -10.85 22.86
CA PRO A 171 7.74 -9.82 23.55
C PRO A 171 9.08 -9.54 22.87
N PHE A 172 9.48 -8.28 22.86
CA PHE A 172 10.82 -7.86 22.42
C PHE A 172 11.22 -6.54 23.07
N LEU A 173 12.53 -6.33 23.19
CA LEU A 173 13.10 -5.05 23.63
C LEU A 173 13.34 -4.12 22.44
N ARG A 174 12.75 -2.94 22.48
CA ARG A 174 12.94 -1.89 21.47
C ARG A 174 13.98 -0.88 21.94
N ILE A 175 15.12 -0.86 21.25
CA ILE A 175 16.25 0.04 21.57
C ILE A 175 16.08 1.42 20.91
N LYS A 176 15.75 1.47 19.62
CA LYS A 176 15.64 2.71 18.82
C LYS A 176 14.50 2.60 17.80
N LYS A 177 14.00 3.75 17.34
CA LYS A 177 13.14 3.88 16.15
C LYS A 177 13.95 4.48 14.98
N PRO A 178 13.73 4.05 13.72
CA PRO A 178 12.86 2.96 13.28
C PRO A 178 13.33 1.56 13.76
N GLN A 179 12.42 0.60 13.82
CA GLN A 179 12.71 -0.78 14.24
C GLN A 179 13.49 -1.49 13.11
N PRO A 180 14.52 -2.29 13.42
CA PRO A 180 15.29 -2.97 12.39
C PRO A 180 14.43 -3.98 11.61
N ARG A 181 14.71 -4.10 10.30
CA ARG A 181 13.88 -4.86 9.35
C ARG A 181 13.88 -6.35 9.67
N ASN A 182 15.02 -6.91 10.04
CA ASN A 182 15.16 -8.31 10.45
C ASN A 182 14.25 -8.67 11.64
N LEU A 183 14.23 -7.85 12.70
CA LEU A 183 13.42 -8.06 13.89
C LEU A 183 11.93 -7.99 13.55
N SER A 184 11.54 -7.00 12.75
CA SER A 184 10.16 -6.87 12.26
C SER A 184 9.73 -8.10 11.44
N GLY A 185 10.64 -8.63 10.63
CA GLY A 185 10.44 -9.87 9.88
C GLY A 185 10.22 -11.09 10.79
N VAL A 186 11.07 -11.29 11.80
CA VAL A 186 10.94 -12.40 12.75
C VAL A 186 9.63 -12.32 13.53
N ILE A 187 9.25 -11.13 14.01
CA ILE A 187 7.98 -10.93 14.71
C ILE A 187 6.81 -11.29 13.79
N ARG A 188 6.82 -10.83 12.55
CA ARG A 188 5.78 -11.17 11.57
C ARG A 188 5.70 -12.68 11.34
N SER A 189 6.82 -13.35 11.13
CA SER A 189 6.83 -14.81 10.93
C SER A 189 6.33 -15.57 12.16
N LYS A 190 6.63 -15.11 13.38
CA LYS A 190 6.08 -15.71 14.61
C LYS A 190 4.58 -15.51 14.72
N LEU A 191 4.09 -14.31 14.41
CA LEU A 191 2.65 -13.99 14.41
C LEU A 191 1.89 -14.82 13.37
N GLU A 192 2.44 -14.95 12.17
CA GLU A 192 1.87 -15.77 11.09
C GLU A 192 1.75 -17.25 11.51
N LYS A 193 2.83 -17.81 12.08
CA LYS A 193 2.81 -19.18 12.61
C LYS A 193 1.74 -19.37 13.69
N ARG A 194 1.56 -18.38 14.57
CA ARG A 194 0.52 -18.42 15.61
C ARG A 194 -0.87 -18.36 15.00
N TRP A 195 -1.08 -17.47 14.02
CA TRP A 195 -2.35 -17.35 13.31
C TRP A 195 -2.72 -18.64 12.59
N ASN A 196 -1.78 -19.26 11.86
CA ASN A 196 -2.01 -20.53 11.20
C ASN A 196 -2.42 -21.66 12.16
N ARG A 197 -1.87 -21.66 13.39
CA ARG A 197 -2.29 -22.61 14.43
C ARG A 197 -3.70 -22.35 14.93
N ILE A 198 -4.09 -21.07 15.09
CA ILE A 198 -5.45 -20.70 15.51
C ILE A 198 -6.44 -21.14 14.42
N VAL A 199 -6.15 -20.84 13.16
CA VAL A 199 -6.98 -21.27 12.01
C VAL A 199 -7.07 -22.79 11.95
N ALA A 200 -5.95 -23.51 12.10
CA ALA A 200 -5.94 -24.96 12.13
C ALA A 200 -6.78 -25.54 13.28
N ARG A 201 -6.66 -24.98 14.49
CA ARG A 201 -7.50 -25.36 15.64
C ARG A 201 -8.99 -25.18 15.33
N ASP A 202 -9.37 -24.03 14.80
CA ASP A 202 -10.78 -23.71 14.55
C ASP A 202 -11.36 -24.59 13.44
N ARG A 203 -10.56 -24.92 12.42
CA ARG A 203 -10.90 -25.92 11.41
C ARG A 203 -11.07 -27.32 12.02
N LEU A 204 -10.10 -27.81 12.80
CA LEU A 204 -10.15 -29.14 13.43
C LEU A 204 -11.35 -29.28 14.38
N LYS A 205 -11.79 -28.20 15.04
CA LYS A 205 -13.01 -28.22 15.86
C LYS A 205 -14.27 -28.53 15.05
N VAL A 206 -14.35 -28.02 13.84
CA VAL A 206 -15.46 -28.28 12.92
C VAL A 206 -15.33 -29.71 12.37
N GLU A 207 -14.14 -30.12 11.95
CA GLU A 207 -13.90 -31.48 11.46
C GLU A 207 -14.17 -32.55 12.53
N LEU A 208 -13.96 -32.24 13.82
CA LEU A 208 -14.30 -33.12 14.93
C LEU A 208 -15.82 -33.40 15.02
N LEU A 209 -16.68 -32.47 14.59
CA LEU A 209 -18.12 -32.70 14.56
C LEU A 209 -18.44 -33.74 13.47
N PHE A 210 -17.93 -33.52 12.26
CA PHE A 210 -18.11 -34.45 11.14
C PHE A 210 -17.54 -35.84 11.44
N ALA A 211 -16.35 -35.91 12.04
CA ALA A 211 -15.76 -37.20 12.37
C ALA A 211 -16.59 -38.00 13.38
N LYS A 212 -17.30 -37.35 14.30
CA LYS A 212 -18.23 -38.06 15.19
C LYS A 212 -19.44 -38.62 14.45
N ASP A 213 -19.89 -37.92 13.41
CA ASP A 213 -20.99 -38.40 12.56
C ASP A 213 -20.53 -39.61 11.73
N GLU A 214 -19.30 -39.59 11.21
CA GLU A 214 -18.68 -40.73 10.52
C GLU A 214 -18.46 -41.92 11.45
N ASP A 215 -17.97 -41.70 12.68
CA ASP A 215 -17.85 -42.75 13.69
C ASP A 215 -19.20 -43.43 13.97
N ALA A 216 -20.27 -42.64 14.06
CA ALA A 216 -21.63 -43.16 14.23
C ALA A 216 -22.09 -43.97 13.01
N TRP A 217 -21.69 -43.55 11.81
CA TRP A 217 -21.98 -44.26 10.56
C TRP A 217 -21.23 -45.59 10.46
N ASP A 218 -19.95 -45.63 10.83
CA ASP A 218 -19.14 -46.86 10.88
C ASP A 218 -19.73 -47.87 11.87
N HIS A 219 -20.22 -47.40 13.01
CA HIS A 219 -20.97 -48.24 13.97
C HIS A 219 -22.25 -48.83 13.37
N LEU A 220 -23.01 -48.06 12.58
CA LEU A 220 -24.22 -48.55 11.91
C LEU A 220 -23.92 -49.57 10.81
N THR A 221 -22.83 -49.36 10.07
CA THR A 221 -22.42 -50.22 8.95
C THR A 221 -21.59 -51.44 9.37
N ARG A 222 -21.29 -51.57 10.67
CA ARG A 222 -20.44 -52.63 11.25
C ARG A 222 -19.03 -52.67 10.67
N ALA A 223 -18.51 -51.52 10.25
CA ALA A 223 -17.10 -51.40 9.91
C ALA A 223 -16.26 -51.64 11.16
N THR A 224 -15.30 -52.57 11.10
CA THR A 224 -14.38 -52.89 12.21
C THR A 224 -13.01 -52.30 11.93
N GLU A 225 -12.93 -50.98 11.83
CA GLU A 225 -11.64 -50.29 11.84
C GLU A 225 -11.14 -50.13 13.28
N GLN A 226 -9.82 -50.20 13.47
CA GLN A 226 -9.21 -50.16 14.82
C GLN A 226 -9.16 -48.75 15.41
N ALA A 227 -9.12 -47.71 14.56
CA ALA A 227 -9.02 -46.32 14.96
C ALA A 227 -10.32 -45.58 14.61
N THR A 228 -10.72 -44.67 15.50
CA THR A 228 -11.92 -43.84 15.36
C THR A 228 -11.56 -42.53 14.65
N TRP A 229 -12.37 -42.04 13.72
CA TRP A 229 -12.13 -40.77 13.02
C TRP A 229 -12.01 -39.61 14.00
N SER A 230 -12.87 -39.58 15.03
CA SER A 230 -12.81 -38.50 16.04
C SER A 230 -11.58 -38.57 16.94
N GLU A 231 -10.94 -39.73 17.09
CA GLU A 231 -9.73 -39.89 17.90
C GLU A 231 -8.54 -39.19 17.26
N GLU A 232 -8.28 -39.42 15.98
CA GLU A 232 -7.20 -38.77 15.24
C GLU A 232 -7.34 -37.25 15.23
N ILE A 233 -8.56 -36.75 15.07
CA ILE A 233 -8.81 -35.30 15.10
C ILE A 233 -8.59 -34.73 16.51
N LYS A 234 -8.98 -35.45 17.57
CA LYS A 234 -8.68 -35.03 18.96
C LYS A 234 -7.17 -34.95 19.20
N LEU A 235 -6.42 -35.98 18.78
CA LEU A 235 -4.96 -36.00 18.90
C LEU A 235 -4.31 -34.82 18.15
N ALA A 236 -4.77 -34.54 16.93
CA ALA A 236 -4.31 -33.38 16.17
C ALA A 236 -4.63 -32.06 16.87
N LEU A 237 -5.82 -31.92 17.43
CA LEU A 237 -6.30 -30.73 18.12
C LEU A 237 -5.51 -30.47 19.41
N ASP A 238 -5.23 -31.52 20.19
CA ASP A 238 -4.41 -31.46 21.40
C ASP A 238 -2.97 -31.07 21.06
N ASN A 239 -2.41 -31.61 19.98
CA ASN A 239 -1.08 -31.21 19.48
C ASN A 239 -1.03 -29.71 19.14
N VAL A 240 -2.08 -29.16 18.50
CA VAL A 240 -2.15 -27.72 18.22
C VAL A 240 -2.23 -26.91 19.52
N TYR A 241 -3.02 -27.33 20.50
CA TYR A 241 -3.11 -26.65 21.79
C TYR A 241 -1.78 -26.65 22.53
N GLU A 242 -1.10 -27.78 22.61
CA GLU A 242 0.19 -27.89 23.27
C GLU A 242 1.25 -27.02 22.57
N LYS A 243 1.25 -26.94 21.24
CA LYS A 243 2.11 -26.00 20.50
C LYS A 243 1.82 -24.54 20.82
N ILE A 244 0.55 -24.15 20.97
CA ILE A 244 0.16 -22.78 21.34
C ILE A 244 0.60 -22.49 22.78
N ARG A 245 0.24 -23.36 23.74
CA ARG A 245 0.59 -23.22 25.16
C ARG A 245 2.09 -23.18 25.38
N GLY A 246 2.84 -24.07 24.72
CA GLY A 246 4.30 -24.09 24.78
C GLY A 246 4.92 -22.80 24.27
N THR A 247 4.42 -22.28 23.14
CA THR A 247 4.90 -20.99 22.61
C THR A 247 4.57 -19.83 23.55
N ASP A 248 3.37 -19.81 24.14
CA ASP A 248 2.95 -18.75 25.05
C ASP A 248 3.75 -18.79 26.37
N ARG A 249 4.11 -19.99 26.86
CA ARG A 249 5.00 -20.18 28.02
C ARG A 249 6.41 -19.64 27.73
N GLN A 250 7.02 -20.04 26.62
CA GLN A 250 8.35 -19.56 26.20
C GLN A 250 8.37 -18.04 26.04
N ASN A 251 7.31 -17.46 25.46
CA ASN A 251 7.19 -16.02 25.33
C ASN A 251 7.08 -15.34 26.70
N ARG A 252 6.37 -15.92 27.67
CA ARG A 252 6.29 -15.38 29.03
C ARG A 252 7.66 -15.34 29.72
N GLU A 253 8.37 -16.47 29.73
CA GLU A 253 9.73 -16.57 30.31
C GLU A 253 10.70 -15.59 29.62
N LEU A 254 10.58 -15.43 28.30
CA LEU A 254 11.37 -14.45 27.56
C LEU A 254 11.01 -13.00 27.95
N ALA A 255 9.74 -12.70 28.22
CA ALA A 255 9.33 -11.36 28.65
C ALA A 255 9.89 -11.04 30.04
N GLU A 256 9.87 -12.00 30.97
CA GLU A 256 10.39 -11.87 32.33
C GLU A 256 11.89 -11.62 32.34
N SER A 257 12.66 -12.40 31.57
CA SER A 257 14.11 -12.18 31.41
C SER A 257 14.42 -10.81 30.78
N MET A 258 13.68 -10.41 29.75
CA MET A 258 13.80 -9.06 29.17
C MET A 258 13.43 -7.95 30.15
N TRP A 259 12.48 -8.19 31.06
CA TRP A 259 12.10 -7.23 32.08
C TRP A 259 13.18 -7.04 33.15
N SER A 260 13.82 -8.13 33.59
CA SER A 260 14.98 -8.06 34.50
C SER A 260 16.07 -7.15 33.93
N ILE A 261 16.39 -7.32 32.65
CA ILE A 261 17.37 -6.50 31.94
C ILE A 261 16.97 -5.01 31.94
N VAL A 262 15.70 -4.70 31.76
CA VAL A 262 15.21 -3.31 31.78
C VAL A 262 15.35 -2.69 33.17
N LEU A 263 15.12 -3.47 34.23
CA LEU A 263 15.33 -3.03 35.61
C LEU A 263 16.82 -2.77 35.89
N GLU A 264 17.70 -3.70 35.52
CA GLU A 264 19.14 -3.56 35.67
C GLU A 264 19.70 -2.36 34.89
N GLU A 265 19.27 -2.17 33.63
CA GLU A 265 19.65 -1.01 32.81
C GLU A 265 19.15 0.31 33.43
N ARG A 266 18.00 0.32 34.11
CA ARG A 266 17.47 1.50 34.83
C ARG A 266 18.30 1.83 36.06
N GLU A 267 18.68 0.83 36.84
CA GLU A 267 19.52 1.04 38.03
C GLU A 267 20.90 1.57 37.66
N LEU A 268 21.54 0.97 36.65
CA LEU A 268 22.82 1.46 36.15
C LEU A 268 22.72 2.87 35.58
N ALA A 269 21.63 3.19 34.86
CA ALA A 269 21.42 4.54 34.34
C ALA A 269 21.32 5.57 35.46
N LYS A 270 20.63 5.27 36.57
CA LYS A 270 20.56 6.15 37.74
C LYS A 270 21.94 6.39 38.36
N LYS A 271 22.71 5.32 38.61
CA LYS A 271 24.08 5.42 39.16
C LYS A 271 25.01 6.24 38.27
N GLU A 272 24.93 6.08 36.95
CA GLU A 272 25.71 6.86 35.98
C GLU A 272 25.29 8.34 35.92
N ASP A 273 23.99 8.63 36.08
CA ASP A 273 23.48 10.00 36.09
C ASP A 273 23.89 10.73 37.38
N GLU A 274 23.85 10.06 38.54
CA GLU A 274 24.35 10.58 39.82
C GLU A 274 25.85 10.89 39.76
N LYS A 275 26.68 9.97 39.25
CA LYS A 275 28.12 10.20 39.05
C LYS A 275 28.39 11.41 38.14
N ARG A 276 27.66 11.53 37.03
CA ARG A 276 27.78 12.69 36.13
C ARG A 276 27.35 14.00 36.78
N GLN A 277 26.37 13.98 37.69
CA GLN A 277 26.00 15.16 38.45
C GLN A 277 27.11 15.57 39.42
N LEU A 278 27.70 14.60 40.15
CA LEU A 278 28.83 14.85 41.04
C LEU A 278 30.06 15.39 40.28
N GLU A 279 30.40 14.81 39.13
CA GLU A 279 31.50 15.30 38.27
C GLU A 279 31.24 16.74 37.78
N ARG A 280 29.99 17.08 37.45
CA ARG A 280 29.62 18.44 37.05
C ARG A 280 29.77 19.44 38.19
N LEU A 281 29.34 19.08 39.40
CA LEU A 281 29.50 19.92 40.59
C LEU A 281 31.00 20.11 40.90
N ALA A 282 31.79 19.03 40.90
CA ALA A 282 33.24 19.11 41.13
C ALA A 282 33.99 19.94 40.07
N MET A 283 33.52 19.95 38.82
CA MET A 283 34.09 20.82 37.76
C MET A 283 33.66 22.28 37.93
N GLN A 284 32.48 22.55 38.49
CA GLN A 284 32.06 23.91 38.83
C GLN A 284 32.87 24.47 40.01
N ASP A 285 33.10 23.67 41.05
CA ASP A 285 33.90 24.07 42.22
C ASP A 285 35.39 24.29 41.91
N LYS A 286 35.92 23.64 40.86
CA LYS A 286 37.30 23.85 40.38
C LYS A 286 37.47 25.06 39.46
N ALA A 287 36.37 25.60 38.94
CA ALA A 287 36.38 26.74 38.03
C ALA A 287 36.18 28.08 38.76
N THR A 288 35.80 28.04 40.03
CA THR A 288 35.75 29.17 40.98
C THR A 288 37.03 29.24 41.80
#